data_AF-A0A9D6U3J0-F1
#
_entry.id   AF-A0A9D6U3J0-F1
#
_cell.length_a   1.000
_cell.length_b   1.000
_cell.length_c   1.000
_cell.angle_alpha   90.00
_cell.angle_beta   90.00
_cell.angle_gamma   90.00
#
_symmetry.space_group_name_H-M   'P 1'
#
loop_
_entity.id
_entity.type
_entity.pdbx_description
1 polymer ?
#
loop_
_entity_poly.entity_id
_entity_poly.type
_entity_poly.pdbx_seq_one_letter_code
_entity_poly.pdbx_strand_id
1 'polypeptide(L)'
;MLSVYAFSKPTAGGNPEFLQVTAVESVVPGGLGRSRLITISEDGKMDEVKLENFFSMVGINFENIRLNDKMITDKISDLTKQGWELKFTNTGVYGAEKSTGIFITRYIFARNK
;
A
#
# COMPACT_ATOMS: atom_id res chain seq x y z
N MET A 1 -43.25 1.46 8.48
CA MET A 1 -42.23 0.39 8.47
C MET A 1 -40.88 1.06 8.69
N LEU A 2 -40.37 1.03 9.93
CA LEU A 2 -39.15 1.77 10.31
C LEU A 2 -37.96 0.82 10.12
N SER A 3 -37.15 1.03 9.08
CA SER A 3 -35.91 0.28 8.89
C SER A 3 -34.82 0.95 9.72
N VAL A 4 -34.54 0.39 10.88
CA VAL A 4 -33.32 0.70 11.64
C VAL A 4 -32.21 -0.11 10.97
N TYR A 5 -31.35 0.55 10.21
CA TYR A 5 -30.04 -0.01 9.86
C TYR A 5 -29.27 -0.17 11.17
N ALA A 6 -29.42 -1.34 11.80
CA ALA A 6 -28.64 -1.73 12.94
C ALA A 6 -27.20 -1.85 12.48
N PHE A 7 -26.33 -0.95 12.94
CA PHE A 7 -24.90 -1.20 12.94
C PHE A 7 -24.67 -2.42 13.83
N SER A 8 -24.56 -3.60 13.21
CA SER A 8 -24.04 -4.77 13.90
C SER A 8 -22.59 -4.45 14.28
N LYS A 9 -22.32 -4.31 15.59
CA LYS A 9 -20.94 -4.42 16.07
C LYS A 9 -20.39 -5.74 15.53
N PRO A 10 -19.26 -5.76 14.81
CA PRO A 10 -18.66 -7.01 14.39
C PRO A 10 -18.45 -7.86 15.63
N THR A 11 -19.14 -9.00 15.68
CA THR A 11 -18.94 -9.99 16.75
C THR A 11 -17.75 -10.82 16.34
N ALA A 12 -16.54 -10.33 16.63
CA ALA A 12 -15.32 -11.12 16.54
C ALA A 12 -14.61 -10.96 17.89
N GLY A 13 -14.53 -12.06 18.64
CA GLY A 13 -14.07 -12.13 20.02
C GLY A 13 -12.56 -11.95 20.22
N GLY A 14 -12.01 -10.82 19.78
CA GLY A 14 -10.62 -10.44 20.03
C GLY A 14 -10.35 -8.98 19.68
N ASN A 15 -9.30 -8.38 20.26
CA ASN A 15 -8.81 -7.07 19.81
C ASN A 15 -8.09 -7.28 18.47
N PRO A 16 -8.54 -6.67 17.36
CA PRO A 16 -7.90 -6.86 16.07
C PRO A 16 -6.49 -6.27 16.07
N GLU A 17 -5.55 -7.01 15.50
CA GLU A 17 -4.22 -6.51 15.15
C GLU A 17 -4.29 -5.87 13.77
N PHE A 18 -3.53 -4.79 13.59
CA PHE A 18 -3.43 -4.09 12.31
C PHE A 18 -1.99 -4.09 11.80
N LEU A 19 -1.87 -4.24 10.49
CA LEU A 19 -0.61 -4.12 9.76
C LEU A 19 -0.83 -3.20 8.56
N GLN A 20 0.11 -2.27 8.34
CA GLN A 20 0.07 -1.36 7.20
C GLN A 20 1.20 -1.66 6.24
N VAL A 21 0.85 -1.84 4.96
CA VAL A 21 1.79 -1.81 3.84
C VAL A 21 1.56 -0.51 3.07
N THR A 22 2.62 0.24 2.83
CA THR A 22 2.57 1.53 2.11
C THR A 22 3.48 1.47 0.89
N ALA A 23 2.90 1.56 -0.30
CA ALA A 23 3.63 1.80 -1.53
C ALA A 23 3.78 3.32 -1.72
N VAL A 24 5.02 3.79 -1.82
CA VAL A 24 5.37 5.16 -2.18
C VAL A 24 6.07 5.10 -3.53
N GLU A 25 5.47 5.67 -4.56
CA GLU A 25 5.95 5.59 -5.93
C GLU A 25 6.22 6.99 -6.45
N SER A 26 7.50 7.26 -6.72
CA SER A 26 7.98 8.58 -7.10
C SER A 26 7.86 8.82 -8.60
N VAL A 27 7.31 9.97 -8.96
CA VAL A 27 7.39 10.55 -10.30
C VAL A 27 8.43 11.65 -10.25
N VAL A 28 9.65 11.31 -10.65
CA VAL A 28 10.76 12.26 -10.79
C VAL A 28 11.35 12.09 -12.18
N PRO A 29 11.43 13.16 -12.99
CA PRO A 29 12.07 13.11 -14.30
C PRO A 29 13.48 12.53 -14.23
N GLY A 30 13.86 11.75 -15.24
CA GLY A 30 15.18 11.11 -15.29
C GLY A 30 15.38 9.94 -14.32
N GLY A 31 14.32 9.47 -13.65
CA GLY A 31 14.38 8.24 -12.85
C GLY A 31 15.20 8.36 -11.56
N LEU A 32 15.32 9.57 -11.02
CA LEU A 32 16.02 9.84 -9.75
C LEU A 32 15.14 9.64 -8.51
N GLY A 33 13.91 9.15 -8.69
CA GLY A 33 12.97 8.86 -7.63
C GLY A 33 13.46 7.77 -6.67
N ARG A 34 12.86 7.73 -5.48
CA ARG A 34 13.15 6.72 -4.45
C ARG A 34 11.85 6.02 -4.05
N SER A 35 11.29 5.23 -4.96
CA SER A 35 10.10 4.45 -4.68
C SER A 35 10.39 3.36 -3.63
N ARG A 36 9.45 3.13 -2.71
CA ARG A 36 9.58 2.18 -1.60
C ARG A 36 8.25 1.48 -1.30
N LEU A 37 8.34 0.20 -0.98
CA LEU A 37 7.28 -0.54 -0.31
C LEU A 37 7.66 -0.68 1.16
N ILE A 38 6.92 -0.03 2.03
CA ILE A 38 7.18 0.05 3.46
C ILE A 38 6.16 -0.82 4.19
N THR A 39 6.61 -1.70 5.08
CA THR A 39 5.74 -2.45 5.99
C THR A 39 6.06 -2.04 7.41
N ILE A 40 5.02 -1.80 8.22
CA ILE A 40 5.16 -1.61 9.66
C ILE A 40 4.58 -2.84 10.35
N SER A 41 5.40 -3.58 11.09
CA SER A 41 4.98 -4.73 11.89
C SER A 41 4.31 -4.31 13.19
N GLU A 42 3.66 -5.27 13.86
CA GLU A 42 2.96 -5.07 15.13
C GLU A 42 3.85 -4.51 16.25
N ASP A 43 5.16 -4.85 16.25
CA ASP A 43 6.15 -4.36 17.21
C ASP A 43 6.74 -2.99 16.83
N GLY A 44 6.20 -2.35 15.80
CA GLY A 44 6.61 -1.02 15.32
C GLY A 44 7.88 -1.02 14.49
N LYS A 45 8.45 -2.18 14.14
CA LYS A 45 9.59 -2.23 13.22
C LYS A 45 9.15 -1.91 11.79
N MET A 46 10.03 -1.20 11.10
CA MET A 46 9.84 -0.81 9.72
C MET A 46 10.72 -1.69 8.82
N ASP A 47 10.09 -2.36 7.87
CA ASP A 47 10.76 -3.06 6.79
C ASP A 47 10.54 -2.32 5.47
N GLU A 48 11.60 -2.13 4.69
CA GLU A 48 11.54 -1.47 3.40
C GLU A 48 12.04 -2.37 2.26
N VAL A 49 11.29 -2.39 1.16
CA VAL A 49 11.72 -2.97 -0.11
C VAL A 49 11.76 -1.86 -1.15
N LYS A 50 12.79 -1.87 -2.01
CA LYS A 50 12.89 -0.91 -3.11
C LYS A 50 11.88 -1.23 -4.19
N LEU A 51 11.19 -0.21 -4.67
CA LEU A 51 10.38 -0.24 -5.88
C LEU A 51 11.11 0.50 -6.99
N GLU A 52 10.78 0.16 -8.23
CA GLU A 52 11.29 0.80 -9.43
C GLU A 52 10.66 2.18 -9.66
N ASN A 53 11.33 3.01 -10.46
CA ASN A 53 10.85 4.35 -10.80
C ASN A 53 9.91 4.33 -12.01
N PHE A 54 8.82 5.09 -11.94
CA PHE A 54 7.84 5.16 -13.03
C PHE A 54 8.35 5.90 -14.28
N PHE A 55 9.31 6.82 -14.12
CA PHE A 55 9.77 7.67 -15.21
C PHE A 55 11.26 7.48 -15.50
N SER A 56 11.60 7.64 -16.77
CA SER A 56 12.95 7.70 -17.32
C SER A 56 13.12 9.02 -18.10
N MET A 57 14.25 9.18 -18.80
CA MET A 57 14.47 10.31 -19.70
C MET A 57 13.53 10.29 -20.93
N VAL A 58 12.98 9.13 -21.30
CA VAL A 58 12.12 8.96 -22.48
C VAL A 58 10.63 8.93 -22.13
N GLY A 59 10.27 9.12 -20.86
CA GLY A 59 8.89 9.08 -20.37
C GLY A 59 8.63 7.90 -19.44
N ILE A 60 7.39 7.42 -19.43
CA ILE A 60 6.91 6.38 -18.51
C ILE A 60 7.56 5.03 -18.83
N ASN A 61 8.06 4.35 -17.80
CA ASN A 61 8.57 2.99 -17.88
C ASN A 61 7.52 2.00 -17.38
N PHE A 62 6.73 1.44 -18.30
CA PHE A 62 5.67 0.47 -17.97
C PHE A 62 6.20 -0.87 -17.44
N GLU A 63 7.43 -1.25 -17.79
CA GLU A 63 8.02 -2.47 -17.25
C GLU A 63 8.31 -2.31 -15.75
N ASN A 64 8.81 -1.14 -15.34
CA ASN A 64 8.99 -0.81 -13.93
C ASN A 64 7.66 -0.83 -13.15
N ILE A 65 6.60 -0.26 -13.74
CA ILE A 65 5.24 -0.30 -13.16
C ILE A 65 4.80 -1.76 -12.96
N ARG A 66 4.93 -2.59 -14.01
CA ARG A 66 4.56 -4.01 -13.96
C ARG A 66 5.33 -4.78 -12.87
N LEU A 67 6.62 -4.49 -12.70
CA LEU A 67 7.46 -5.10 -11.67
C LEU A 67 7.04 -4.67 -10.25
N ASN A 68 6.71 -3.39 -10.06
CA ASN A 68 6.17 -2.87 -8.79
C ASN A 68 4.81 -3.53 -8.47
N ASP A 69 3.90 -3.58 -9.43
CA ASP A 69 2.58 -4.19 -9.27
C ASP A 69 2.69 -5.67 -8.87
N LYS A 70 3.62 -6.40 -9.49
CA LYS A 70 3.90 -7.78 -9.10
C LYS A 70 4.41 -7.86 -7.67
N MET A 71 5.37 -7.02 -7.28
CA MET A 71 5.93 -7.03 -5.92
C MET A 71 4.87 -6.73 -4.85
N ILE A 72 4.00 -5.75 -5.11
CA ILE A 72 2.89 -5.39 -4.23
C ILE A 72 1.89 -6.55 -4.14
N THR A 73 1.52 -7.14 -5.28
CA THR A 73 0.61 -8.29 -5.34
C THR A 73 1.16 -9.49 -4.58
N ASP A 74 2.44 -9.80 -4.72
CA ASP A 74 3.11 -10.88 -4.00
C ASP A 74 3.08 -10.61 -2.48
N LYS A 75 3.36 -9.37 -2.05
CA LYS A 75 3.28 -8.98 -0.63
C LYS A 75 1.87 -9.13 -0.06
N ILE A 76 0.84 -8.67 -0.78
CA ILE A 76 -0.56 -8.83 -0.36
C ILE A 76 -0.90 -10.32 -0.24
N SER A 77 -0.52 -11.12 -1.24
CA SER A 77 -0.77 -12.55 -1.25
C SER A 77 -0.09 -13.27 -0.09
N ASP A 78 1.15 -12.92 0.22
CA ASP A 78 1.90 -13.51 1.34
C ASP A 78 1.32 -13.13 2.70
N LEU A 79 0.83 -11.91 2.86
CA LEU A 79 0.10 -11.51 4.07
C LEU A 79 -1.22 -12.29 4.20
N THR A 80 -1.96 -12.48 3.10
CA THR A 80 -3.17 -13.31 3.11
C THR A 80 -2.89 -14.77 3.48
N LYS A 81 -1.81 -15.36 2.98
CA LYS A 81 -1.37 -16.71 3.39
C LYS A 81 -1.03 -16.79 4.89
N GLN A 82 -0.58 -15.69 5.49
CA GLN A 82 -0.30 -15.56 6.93
C GLN A 82 -1.56 -15.25 7.77
N GLY A 83 -2.75 -15.27 7.15
CA GLY A 83 -4.02 -15.04 7.84
C GLY A 83 -4.42 -13.57 7.97
N TRP A 84 -3.68 -12.64 7.36
CA TRP A 84 -4.08 -11.23 7.33
C TRP A 84 -5.15 -10.98 6.29
N GLU A 85 -6.20 -10.27 6.68
CA GLU A 85 -7.27 -9.85 5.77
C GLU A 85 -7.05 -8.40 5.35
N LEU A 86 -7.03 -8.13 4.04
CA LEU A 86 -7.02 -6.76 3.52
C LEU A 86 -8.36 -6.08 3.81
N LYS A 87 -8.36 -5.05 4.67
CA LYS A 87 -9.58 -4.32 5.06
C LYS A 87 -9.79 -3.04 4.27
N PHE A 88 -8.71 -2.28 4.06
CA PHE A 88 -8.80 -0.97 3.42
C PHE A 88 -7.66 -0.76 2.44
N THR A 89 -7.96 -0.05 1.36
CA THR A 89 -6.96 0.51 0.44
C THR A 89 -7.23 2.01 0.32
N ASN A 90 -6.25 2.82 0.67
CA ASN A 90 -6.33 4.28 0.61
C ASN A 90 -5.23 4.79 -0.32
N THR A 91 -5.60 5.59 -1.33
CA THR A 91 -4.64 6.22 -2.22
C THR A 91 -4.57 7.72 -1.97
N GLY A 92 -3.42 8.32 -2.26
CA GLY A 92 -3.19 9.76 -2.21
C GLY A 92 -2.14 10.15 -3.23
N VAL A 93 -2.26 11.37 -3.75
CA VAL A 93 -1.32 11.93 -4.73
C VAL A 93 -0.86 13.29 -4.23
N TYR A 94 0.44 13.52 -4.30
CA TYR A 94 1.04 14.84 -4.17
C TYR A 94 1.75 15.18 -5.46
N GLY A 95 1.43 16.33 -6.05
CA GLY A 95 2.14 16.88 -7.20
C GLY A 95 2.74 18.23 -6.82
N ALA A 96 4.03 18.41 -7.08
CA ALA A 96 4.67 19.72 -7.00
C ALA A 96 4.69 20.38 -8.39
N GLU A 97 4.90 21.69 -8.43
CA GLU A 97 5.17 22.35 -9.71
C GLU A 97 6.45 21.77 -10.35
N LYS A 98 6.49 21.70 -11.69
CA LYS A 98 7.60 21.14 -12.52
C LYS A 98 7.65 19.62 -12.66
N SER A 99 6.50 18.97 -12.85
CA SER A 99 6.40 17.55 -13.28
C SER A 99 7.02 16.54 -12.31
N THR A 100 7.03 16.86 -11.01
CA THR A 100 7.40 15.91 -9.95
C THR A 100 6.17 15.59 -9.10
N GLY A 101 6.10 14.35 -8.61
CA GLY A 101 4.99 13.92 -7.79
C GLY A 101 5.27 12.60 -7.07
N ILE A 102 4.34 12.24 -6.19
CA ILE A 102 4.37 11.01 -5.40
C ILE A 102 2.97 10.43 -5.42
N PHE A 103 2.87 9.16 -5.78
CA PHE A 103 1.71 8.32 -5.52
C PHE A 103 1.94 7.55 -4.23
N ILE A 104 0.96 7.58 -3.33
CA ILE A 104 1.00 6.83 -2.08
C ILE A 104 -0.23 5.93 -2.04
N THR A 105 -0.03 4.63 -1.90
CA THR A 105 -1.11 3.67 -1.64
C THR A 105 -0.86 2.95 -0.33
N ARG A 106 -1.84 2.97 0.57
CA ARG A 106 -1.81 2.29 1.86
C ARG A 106 -2.79 1.11 1.81
N TYR A 107 -2.26 -0.08 2.01
CA TYR A 107 -3.02 -1.31 2.21
C TYR A 107 -3.03 -1.61 3.70
N ILE A 108 -4.22 -1.59 4.30
CA ILE A 108 -4.41 -1.82 5.74
C ILE A 108 -5.00 -3.21 5.91
N PHE A 109 -4.26 -4.04 6.62
CA PHE A 109 -4.64 -5.41 6.95
C PHE A 109 -5.09 -5.50 8.40
N ALA A 110 -6.02 -6.42 8.67
CA ALA A 110 -6.40 -6.79 10.02
C ALA A 110 -6.40 -8.31 10.18
N ARG A 111 -6.11 -8.77 11.39
CA ARG A 111 -6.22 -10.17 11.79
C ARG A 111 -6.76 -10.24 13.21
N ASN A 112 -7.56 -11.26 13.50
CA ASN A 112 -7.95 -11.56 14.88
C ASN A 112 -6.80 -12.28 15.58
N LYS A 113 -6.50 -11.90 16.83
CA LYS A 113 -5.65 -12.72 17.71
C LYS A 113 -6.27 -14.08 17.99
#